data_AF-A0AAN9IAR7-F1
#
_entry.id   AF-A0AAN9IAR7-F1
#
_cell.length_a   1.000
_cell.length_b   1.000
_cell.length_c   1.000
_cell.angle_alpha   90.00
_cell.angle_beta   90.00
_cell.angle_gamma   90.00
#
_symmetry.space_group_name_H-M   'P 1'
#
loop_
_entity.id
_entity.type
_entity.pdbx_description
1 polymer ?
#
loop_
_entity_poly.entity_id
_entity_poly.type
_entity_poly.pdbx_seq_one_letter_code
_entity_poly.pdbx_strand_id
1 'polypeptide(L)'
;MRLLACFRYKIFRSDASFSPLTISSNNSFGLFNRFIQRRWKKPIVSAQTRLEDRVRDPHLDKFMTHLNKLKCILKTHHLMSNRKRGSFVSVQLMSRWRNIIGLNVTIGSFIHKYPHVFELFVHPFRRNLCCRITRKMKELIMLEEVSVKQQELEAVKRVKKLMMMFVNGTLHIHALRLMRRELGLPEDFRDSILRKYSG
;
A
#
# COMPACT_ATOMS: atom_id res chain seq x y z
N MET A 1 -15.93 18.38 38.51
CA MET A 1 -14.87 17.76 39.34
C MET A 1 -14.86 16.26 38.97
N ARG A 2 -14.07 15.80 37.98
CA ARG A 2 -12.77 15.10 38.12
C ARG A 2 -12.86 14.03 39.24
N LEU A 3 -12.64 12.71 39.07
CA LEU A 3 -11.63 11.94 38.33
C LEU A 3 -12.13 10.49 38.13
N LEU A 4 -12.11 9.94 36.92
CA LEU A 4 -11.18 8.88 36.46
C LEU A 4 -11.02 7.67 37.41
N ALA A 5 -11.87 6.66 37.24
CA ALA A 5 -11.67 5.33 37.78
C ALA A 5 -10.71 4.52 36.90
N CYS A 6 -9.58 4.18 37.51
CA CYS A 6 -8.65 3.07 37.29
C CYS A 6 -8.73 2.26 35.97
N PHE A 7 -7.69 2.46 35.16
CA PHE A 7 -7.15 1.46 34.23
C PHE A 7 -6.86 0.13 34.93
N ARG A 8 -7.40 -0.98 34.41
CA ARG A 8 -6.97 -2.35 34.73
C ARG A 8 -6.74 -3.11 33.43
N TYR A 9 -5.49 -3.13 32.95
CA TYR A 9 -5.05 -4.09 31.95
C TYR A 9 -4.11 -5.10 32.62
N LYS A 10 -4.56 -6.36 32.63
CA LYS A 10 -3.78 -7.55 32.96
C LYS A 10 -2.62 -7.67 31.96
N ILE A 11 -1.39 -7.72 32.45
CA ILE A 11 -0.22 -8.11 31.66
C ILE A 11 0.37 -9.38 32.27
N PHE A 12 0.35 -10.42 31.44
CA PHE A 12 1.22 -11.59 31.37
C PHE A 12 1.64 -12.27 32.68
N ARG A 13 1.04 -13.45 32.87
CA ARG A 13 1.57 -14.58 33.64
C ARG A 13 2.80 -15.11 32.91
N SER A 14 3.97 -15.03 33.54
CA SER A 14 5.15 -15.80 33.14
C SER A 14 5.60 -16.58 34.36
N ASP A 15 5.41 -17.89 34.29
CA ASP A 15 5.90 -18.85 35.26
C ASP A 15 7.44 -18.85 35.18
N ALA A 16 8.08 -18.45 36.27
CA ALA A 16 9.49 -18.69 36.52
C ALA A 16 9.61 -19.16 37.97
N SER A 17 9.67 -20.47 38.13
CA SER A 17 10.05 -21.14 39.37
C SER A 17 11.44 -20.66 39.81
N PHE A 18 11.51 -19.84 40.84
CA PHE A 18 12.75 -19.57 41.57
C PHE A 18 12.56 -20.00 43.02
N SER A 19 13.27 -21.06 43.39
CA SER A 19 13.43 -21.55 44.75
C SER A 19 14.11 -20.50 45.66
N PRO A 20 13.68 -20.30 46.91
CA PRO A 20 14.30 -19.35 47.82
C PRO A 20 15.46 -20.05 48.54
N LEU A 21 16.70 -19.69 48.23
CA LEU A 21 17.85 -20.04 49.06
C LEU A 21 18.42 -18.76 49.69
N THR A 22 18.03 -18.58 50.94
CA THR A 22 18.79 -18.01 52.07
C THR A 22 19.98 -17.12 51.69
N ILE A 23 19.74 -15.81 51.72
CA ILE A 23 20.80 -14.80 51.80
C ILE A 23 21.32 -14.82 53.23
N SER A 24 22.49 -15.43 53.47
CA SER A 24 23.22 -15.21 54.71
C SER A 24 23.68 -13.75 54.71
N SER A 25 23.20 -12.99 55.69
CA SER A 25 23.67 -11.65 55.99
C SER A 25 25.15 -11.70 56.36
N ASN A 26 26.00 -11.07 55.54
CA ASN A 26 27.17 -10.34 56.00
C ASN A 26 27.73 -9.53 54.84
N ASN A 27 27.10 -8.38 54.61
CA ASN A 27 27.73 -7.19 54.05
C ASN A 27 26.82 -6.02 54.40
N SER A 28 27.16 -5.31 55.47
CA SER A 28 26.48 -4.11 55.93
C SER A 28 26.70 -2.96 54.94
N PHE A 29 25.97 -2.97 53.83
CA PHE A 29 25.80 -1.77 53.02
C PHE A 29 24.59 -1.02 53.58
N GLY A 30 24.85 0.17 54.14
CA GLY A 30 23.86 1.00 54.83
C GLY A 30 22.65 1.38 53.96
N LEU A 31 21.60 1.88 54.63
CA LEU A 31 20.28 2.27 54.09
C LEU A 31 20.32 3.25 52.88
N PHE A 32 21.48 3.80 52.56
CA PHE A 32 21.68 4.76 51.47
C PHE A 32 22.28 4.18 50.18
N ASN A 33 22.68 2.90 50.11
CA ASN A 33 23.27 2.31 48.89
C ASN A 33 22.26 1.65 47.94
N ARG A 34 21.00 2.09 47.96
CA ARG A 34 19.97 1.66 46.99
C ARG A 34 19.90 2.56 45.75
N PHE A 35 21.01 3.17 45.35
CA PHE A 35 21.13 3.88 44.08
C PHE A 35 21.32 2.89 42.92
N ILE A 36 20.36 1.98 42.73
CA ILE A 36 20.21 1.39 41.40
C ILE A 36 19.68 2.54 40.54
N GLN A 37 20.58 3.25 39.86
CA GLN A 37 20.20 4.14 38.78
C GLN A 37 19.45 3.27 37.76
N ARG A 38 18.12 3.28 37.82
CA ARG A 38 17.28 2.81 36.72
C ARG A 38 17.52 3.78 35.57
N ARG A 39 18.59 3.55 34.82
CA ARG A 39 18.84 4.27 33.57
C ARG A 39 17.73 3.83 32.63
N TRP A 40 16.69 4.65 32.53
CA TRP A 40 15.67 4.51 31.50
C TRP A 40 16.41 4.37 30.18
N LYS A 41 16.36 3.18 29.56
CA LYS A 41 16.92 3.01 28.22
C LYS A 41 16.21 4.04 27.36
N LYS A 42 16.96 5.02 26.82
CA LYS A 42 16.39 5.98 25.88
C LYS A 42 15.66 5.15 24.81
N PRO A 43 14.39 5.46 24.48
CA PRO A 43 13.67 4.73 23.46
C PRO A 43 14.57 4.66 22.23
N ILE A 44 14.81 3.45 21.74
CA ILE A 44 15.68 3.23 20.58
C ILE A 44 15.03 3.98 19.43
N VAL A 45 15.68 5.04 18.94
CA VAL A 45 15.19 5.83 17.80
C VAL A 45 15.58 5.09 16.51
N SER A 46 15.01 3.90 16.33
CA SER A 46 15.11 3.11 15.11
C SER A 46 14.28 3.74 13.99
N ALA A 47 14.52 3.33 12.75
CA ALA A 47 13.67 3.74 11.63
C ALA A 47 12.18 3.37 11.83
N GLN A 48 11.90 2.28 12.56
CA GLN A 48 10.54 1.81 12.84
C GLN A 48 9.83 2.67 13.89
N THR A 49 10.48 2.92 15.04
CA THR A 49 9.93 3.76 16.12
C THR A 49 9.78 5.23 15.69
N ARG A 50 10.63 5.72 14.78
CA ARG A 50 10.49 7.06 14.17
C ARG A 50 9.22 7.25 13.33
N LEU A 51 8.61 6.17 12.84
CA LEU A 51 7.34 6.24 12.10
C LEU A 51 6.14 6.29 13.05
N GLU A 52 6.27 5.72 14.24
CA GLU A 52 5.20 5.63 15.23
C GLU A 52 4.92 7.00 15.89
N ASP A 53 5.95 7.84 16.05
CA ASP A 53 5.85 9.19 16.61
C ASP A 53 5.25 10.22 15.63
N ARG A 54 5.01 9.86 14.36
CA ARG A 54 4.42 10.78 13.37
C ARG A 54 2.93 10.96 13.64
N VAL A 55 2.46 12.21 13.53
CA VAL A 55 1.02 12.52 13.52
C VAL A 55 0.39 11.83 12.31
N ARG A 56 -0.45 10.81 12.55
CA ARG A 56 -1.20 10.13 11.49
C ARG A 56 -2.45 10.93 11.17
N ASP A 57 -2.70 11.13 9.88
CA ASP A 57 -3.97 11.68 9.41
C ASP A 57 -4.91 10.52 9.03
N PRO A 58 -5.99 10.29 9.80
CA PRO A 58 -6.91 9.18 9.55
C PRO A 58 -7.68 9.30 8.22
N HIS A 59 -7.86 10.52 7.69
CA HIS A 59 -8.54 10.72 6.41
C HIS A 59 -7.63 10.32 5.24
N LEU A 60 -6.37 10.75 5.27
CA LEU A 60 -5.38 10.38 4.26
C LEU A 60 -5.11 8.88 4.29
N ASP A 61 -5.02 8.28 5.47
CA ASP A 61 -4.81 6.84 5.61
C ASP A 61 -5.97 6.05 4.97
N LYS A 62 -7.22 6.44 5.25
CA LYS A 62 -8.40 5.82 4.61
C LYS A 62 -8.30 5.94 3.10
N PHE A 63 -8.06 7.13 2.58
CA PHE A 63 -7.93 7.37 1.13
C PHE A 63 -6.83 6.51 0.50
N MET A 64 -5.66 6.44 1.14
CA MET A 64 -4.54 5.63 0.68
C MET A 64 -4.91 4.14 0.63
N THR A 65 -5.69 3.62 1.59
CA THR A 65 -6.16 2.23 1.52
C THR A 65 -7.07 1.99 0.31
N HIS A 66 -7.92 2.94 -0.06
CA HIS A 66 -8.78 2.83 -1.24
C HIS A 66 -7.96 2.89 -2.53
N LEU A 67 -7.02 3.83 -2.63
CA LEU A 67 -6.10 3.92 -3.77
C LEU A 67 -5.28 2.65 -3.95
N ASN A 68 -4.74 2.07 -2.87
CA ASN A 68 -3.95 0.86 -2.96
C ASN A 68 -4.79 -0.35 -3.40
N LYS A 69 -6.06 -0.44 -2.98
CA LYS A 69 -7.01 -1.45 -3.49
C LYS A 69 -7.22 -1.29 -5.00
N LEU A 70 -7.50 -0.07 -5.46
CA LEU A 70 -7.68 0.22 -6.88
C LEU A 70 -6.41 -0.08 -7.69
N LYS A 71 -5.23 0.29 -7.19
CA LYS A 71 -3.94 -0.05 -7.81
C LYS A 71 -3.77 -1.56 -7.97
N CYS A 72 -4.13 -2.36 -6.97
CA CYS A 72 -4.08 -3.82 -7.07
C CYS A 72 -5.03 -4.34 -8.16
N ILE A 73 -6.27 -3.84 -8.18
CA ILE A 73 -7.28 -4.21 -9.18
C ILE A 73 -6.78 -3.89 -10.60
N LEU A 74 -6.32 -2.66 -10.86
CA LEU A 74 -5.82 -2.26 -12.17
C LEU A 74 -4.57 -3.05 -12.59
N LYS A 75 -3.66 -3.36 -11.66
CA LYS A 75 -2.53 -4.25 -11.93
C LYS A 75 -3.00 -5.64 -12.37
N THR A 76 -4.01 -6.21 -11.69
CA THR A 76 -4.57 -7.51 -12.10
C THR A 76 -5.15 -7.45 -13.51
N HIS A 77 -5.90 -6.38 -13.83
CA HIS A 77 -6.45 -6.15 -15.16
C HIS A 77 -5.34 -6.07 -16.22
N HIS A 78 -4.28 -5.30 -15.97
CA HIS A 78 -3.15 -5.20 -16.87
C HIS A 78 -2.47 -6.55 -17.14
N LEU A 79 -2.25 -7.36 -16.09
CA LEU A 79 -1.71 -8.72 -16.24
C LEU A 79 -2.65 -9.65 -17.02
N MET A 80 -3.97 -9.47 -16.89
CA MET A 80 -4.95 -10.21 -17.70
C MET A 80 -4.90 -9.76 -19.17
N SER A 81 -4.78 -8.45 -19.43
CA SER A 81 -4.78 -7.86 -20.78
C SER A 81 -3.52 -8.22 -21.58
N ASN A 82 -2.36 -8.30 -20.94
CA ASN A 82 -1.09 -8.62 -21.62
C ASN A 82 -1.00 -10.06 -22.14
N ARG A 83 -2.04 -10.87 -21.94
CA ARG A 83 -2.05 -12.31 -22.24
C ARG A 83 -2.60 -12.57 -23.63
N LYS A 84 -1.87 -13.36 -24.42
CA LYS A 84 -2.29 -13.80 -25.76
C LYS A 84 -3.56 -14.66 -25.79
N ARG A 85 -3.95 -15.29 -24.67
CA ARG A 85 -5.02 -16.31 -24.59
C ARG A 85 -6.44 -15.77 -24.29
N GLY A 86 -6.66 -14.45 -24.29
CA GLY A 86 -8.00 -13.86 -24.31
C GLY A 86 -8.58 -13.37 -22.98
N SER A 87 -9.85 -12.92 -23.05
CA SER A 87 -10.64 -12.11 -22.08
C SER A 87 -10.82 -12.70 -20.67
N PHE A 88 -10.36 -13.93 -20.41
CA PHE A 88 -10.52 -14.61 -19.14
C PHE A 88 -9.29 -15.41 -18.72
N VAL A 89 -9.12 -15.63 -17.41
CA VAL A 89 -7.95 -16.28 -16.83
C VAL A 89 -8.37 -17.27 -15.75
N SER A 90 -7.75 -18.46 -15.70
CA SER A 90 -8.01 -19.42 -14.63
C SER A 90 -7.49 -18.92 -13.28
N VAL A 91 -8.25 -19.14 -12.20
CA VAL A 91 -7.88 -18.71 -10.84
C VAL A 91 -6.56 -19.36 -10.39
N GLN A 92 -6.32 -20.61 -10.80
CA GLN A 92 -5.06 -21.33 -10.58
C GLN A 92 -3.85 -20.58 -11.16
N LEU A 93 -4.00 -20.01 -12.36
CA LEU A 93 -2.92 -19.26 -12.99
C LEU A 93 -2.74 -17.90 -12.33
N MET A 94 -3.84 -17.23 -11.97
CA MET A 94 -3.80 -15.96 -11.24
C MET A 94 -3.12 -16.10 -9.87
N SER A 95 -3.13 -17.30 -9.28
CA SER A 95 -2.42 -17.58 -8.02
C SER A 95 -0.93 -17.25 -8.10
N ARG A 96 -0.31 -17.46 -9.27
CA ARG A 96 1.10 -17.13 -9.52
C ARG A 96 1.38 -15.63 -9.52
N TRP A 97 0.35 -14.80 -9.72
CA TRP A 97 0.48 -13.35 -9.76
C TRP A 97 0.41 -12.70 -8.38
N ARG A 98 0.16 -13.47 -7.31
CA ARG A 98 0.07 -12.94 -5.94
C ARG A 98 1.24 -12.02 -5.58
N ASN A 99 2.46 -12.46 -5.84
CA ASN A 99 3.67 -11.71 -5.52
C ASN A 99 3.86 -10.48 -6.43
N ILE A 100 3.46 -10.58 -7.69
CA ILE A 100 3.57 -9.49 -8.68
C ILE A 100 2.60 -8.35 -8.34
N ILE A 101 1.38 -8.70 -7.93
CA ILE A 101 0.35 -7.72 -7.56
C ILE A 101 0.67 -7.13 -6.17
N GLY A 102 1.34 -7.88 -5.30
CA GLY A 102 1.64 -7.52 -3.91
C GLY A 102 0.46 -7.82 -2.98
N LEU A 103 -0.26 -8.92 -3.23
CA LEU A 103 -1.40 -9.31 -2.42
C LEU A 103 -0.96 -10.16 -1.22
N ASN A 104 -1.32 -9.71 -0.02
CA ASN A 104 -1.09 -10.49 1.20
C ASN A 104 -2.07 -11.68 1.32
N VAL A 105 -3.23 -11.59 0.66
CA VAL A 105 -4.33 -12.59 0.70
C VAL A 105 -4.27 -13.52 -0.52
N THR A 106 -4.96 -14.66 -0.46
CA THR A 106 -5.12 -15.56 -1.61
C THR A 106 -5.87 -14.88 -2.76
N ILE A 107 -5.52 -15.20 -3.99
CA ILE A 107 -6.15 -14.56 -5.16
C ILE A 107 -7.65 -14.86 -5.24
N GLY A 108 -8.08 -16.07 -4.85
CA GLY A 108 -9.50 -16.45 -4.87
C GLY A 108 -10.34 -15.62 -3.92
N SER A 109 -9.87 -15.42 -2.68
CA SER A 109 -10.57 -14.56 -1.71
C SER A 109 -10.58 -13.09 -2.14
N PHE A 110 -9.49 -12.62 -2.78
CA PHE A 110 -9.44 -11.28 -3.35
C PHE A 110 -10.49 -11.09 -4.46
N ILE A 111 -10.62 -12.07 -5.37
CA ILE A 111 -11.62 -12.01 -6.45
C ILE A 111 -13.04 -12.03 -5.87
N HIS A 112 -13.32 -12.94 -4.93
CA HIS A 112 -14.63 -13.02 -4.27
C HIS A 112 -15.03 -11.74 -3.54
N LYS A 113 -14.06 -10.97 -3.03
CA LYS A 113 -14.33 -9.70 -2.34
C LYS A 113 -14.87 -8.61 -3.26
N TYR A 114 -14.61 -8.69 -4.58
CA TYR A 114 -14.97 -7.64 -5.55
C TYR A 114 -15.77 -8.19 -6.73
N PRO A 115 -17.01 -8.67 -6.52
CA PRO A 115 -17.85 -9.24 -7.59
C PRO A 115 -18.29 -8.21 -8.64
N HIS A 116 -18.25 -6.92 -8.32
CA HIS A 116 -18.56 -5.84 -9.26
C HIS A 116 -17.44 -5.62 -10.30
N VAL A 117 -16.20 -5.99 -9.95
CA VAL A 117 -15.02 -5.86 -10.83
C VAL A 117 -14.77 -7.17 -11.57
N PHE A 118 -14.83 -8.27 -10.83
CA PHE A 118 -14.45 -9.59 -11.32
C PHE A 118 -15.66 -10.51 -11.34
N GLU A 119 -15.82 -11.18 -12.47
CA GLU A 119 -16.86 -12.17 -12.68
C GLU A 119 -16.22 -13.56 -12.75
N LEU A 120 -16.64 -14.43 -11.82
CA LEU A 120 -16.20 -15.81 -11.75
C LEU A 120 -17.16 -16.71 -12.52
N PHE A 121 -16.60 -17.61 -13.32
CA PHE A 121 -17.37 -18.61 -14.05
C PHE A 121 -16.59 -19.92 -14.16
N VAL A 122 -17.31 -21.02 -14.26
CA VAL A 122 -16.71 -22.34 -14.53
C VAL A 122 -16.60 -22.49 -16.04
N HIS A 123 -15.41 -22.85 -16.53
CA HIS A 123 -15.21 -23.09 -17.95
C HIS A 123 -16.04 -24.31 -18.40
N PRO A 124 -16.85 -24.22 -19.47
CA PRO A 124 -17.80 -25.29 -19.84
C PRO A 124 -17.11 -26.63 -20.12
N PHE A 125 -15.98 -26.62 -20.85
CA PHE A 125 -15.25 -27.84 -21.19
C PHE A 125 -14.24 -28.31 -20.14
N ARG A 126 -13.49 -27.39 -19.53
CA ARG A 126 -12.36 -27.73 -18.65
C ARG A 126 -12.74 -27.83 -17.17
N ARG A 127 -13.97 -27.47 -16.79
CA ARG A 127 -14.49 -27.39 -15.42
C ARG A 127 -13.61 -26.60 -14.43
N ASN A 128 -12.70 -25.79 -14.94
CA ASN A 128 -11.80 -24.95 -14.15
C ASN A 128 -12.49 -23.62 -13.81
N LEU A 129 -12.25 -23.13 -12.59
CA LEU A 129 -12.68 -21.79 -12.18
C LEU A 129 -11.86 -20.73 -12.93
N CYS A 130 -12.58 -19.89 -13.67
CA CYS A 130 -12.05 -18.79 -14.45
C CYS A 130 -12.62 -17.46 -13.96
N CYS A 131 -11.83 -16.41 -14.15
CA CYS A 131 -12.16 -15.04 -13.82
C CYS A 131 -12.13 -14.23 -15.12
N ARG A 132 -13.17 -13.43 -15.35
CA ARG A 132 -13.21 -12.37 -16.37
C ARG A 132 -13.48 -11.03 -15.71
N ILE A 133 -13.15 -9.94 -16.39
CA ILE A 133 -13.52 -8.59 -15.92
C ILE A 133 -14.96 -8.31 -16.34
N THR A 134 -15.75 -7.77 -15.41
CA THR A 134 -17.15 -7.40 -15.63
C THR A 134 -17.27 -6.33 -16.73
N ARG A 135 -18.36 -6.36 -17.52
CA ARG A 135 -18.61 -5.36 -18.59
C ARG A 135 -18.57 -3.92 -18.08
N LYS A 136 -19.24 -3.65 -16.96
CA LYS A 136 -19.24 -2.33 -16.30
C LYS A 136 -17.82 -1.81 -16.01
N MET A 137 -16.94 -2.68 -15.51
CA MET A 137 -15.56 -2.30 -15.23
C MET A 137 -14.78 -1.99 -16.52
N LYS A 138 -15.02 -2.75 -17.59
CA LYS A 138 -14.40 -2.47 -18.90
C LYS A 138 -14.86 -1.11 -19.45
N GLU A 139 -16.15 -0.82 -19.35
CA GLU A 139 -16.72 0.47 -19.76
C GLU A 139 -16.08 1.63 -18.99
N LEU A 140 -15.91 1.49 -17.67
CA LEU A 140 -15.24 2.50 -16.84
C LEU A 140 -13.78 2.73 -17.27
N ILE A 141 -13.03 1.67 -17.57
CA ILE A 141 -11.64 1.77 -18.04
C ILE A 141 -11.60 2.50 -19.40
N MET A 142 -12.50 2.15 -20.32
CA MET A 142 -12.59 2.83 -21.62
C MET A 142 -12.94 4.32 -21.47
N LEU A 143 -13.87 4.65 -20.57
CA LEU A 143 -14.22 6.04 -20.26
C LEU A 143 -13.05 6.80 -19.66
N GLU A 144 -12.29 6.19 -18.74
CA GLU A 144 -11.07 6.79 -18.18
C GLU A 144 -10.06 7.11 -19.29
N GLU A 145 -9.81 6.17 -20.21
CA GLU A 145 -8.90 6.40 -21.33
C GLU A 145 -9.36 7.55 -22.25
N VAL A 146 -10.66 7.68 -22.49
CA VAL A 146 -11.23 8.78 -23.28
C VAL A 146 -11.08 10.11 -22.53
N SER A 147 -11.39 10.15 -21.24
CA SER A 147 -11.25 11.36 -20.42
C SER A 147 -9.80 11.82 -20.33
N VAL A 148 -8.84 10.90 -20.17
CA VAL A 148 -7.41 11.21 -20.16
C VAL A 148 -6.97 11.84 -21.48
N LYS A 149 -7.47 11.35 -22.62
CA LYS A 149 -7.19 11.93 -23.94
C LYS A 149 -7.82 13.31 -24.12
N GLN A 150 -9.06 13.50 -23.67
CA GLN A 150 -9.73 14.80 -23.74
C GLN A 150 -9.02 15.88 -22.90
N GLN A 151 -8.44 15.48 -21.77
CA GLN A 151 -7.76 16.38 -20.83
C GLN A 151 -6.26 16.59 -21.14
N GLU A 152 -5.81 16.21 -22.35
CA GLU A 152 -4.41 16.29 -22.78
C GLU A 152 -3.80 17.70 -22.55
N LEU A 153 -4.52 18.75 -22.94
CA LEU A 153 -4.05 20.14 -22.81
C LEU A 153 -3.81 20.55 -21.35
N GLU A 154 -4.67 20.11 -20.43
CA GLU A 154 -4.49 20.41 -19.01
C GLU A 154 -3.33 19.62 -18.41
N ALA A 155 -3.15 18.37 -18.83
CA ALA A 155 -1.99 17.57 -18.43
C ALA A 155 -0.69 18.25 -18.87
N VAL A 156 -0.62 18.78 -20.10
CA VAL A 156 0.53 19.57 -20.59
C VAL A 156 0.76 20.81 -19.73
N LYS A 157 -0.29 21.57 -19.40
CA LYS A 157 -0.17 22.74 -18.51
C LYS A 157 0.40 22.37 -17.14
N ARG A 158 -0.02 21.23 -16.56
CA ARG A 158 0.52 20.73 -15.28
C ARG A 158 2.00 20.39 -15.39
N VAL A 159 2.42 19.72 -16.47
CA VAL A 159 3.83 19.39 -16.71
C VAL A 159 4.66 20.66 -16.91
N LYS A 160 4.19 21.63 -17.70
CA LYS A 160 4.86 22.93 -17.89
C LYS A 160 5.02 23.68 -16.57
N LYS A 161 3.96 23.72 -15.76
CA LYS A 161 4.01 24.33 -14.42
C LYS A 161 5.02 23.63 -13.52
N LEU A 162 5.06 22.30 -13.56
CA LEU A 162 6.05 21.52 -12.82
C LEU A 162 7.47 21.89 -13.26
N MET A 163 7.75 21.96 -14.56
CA MET A 163 9.06 22.36 -15.09
C MET A 163 9.46 23.78 -14.69
N MET A 164 8.51 24.72 -14.67
CA MET A 164 8.74 26.11 -14.22
C MET A 164 9.11 26.20 -12.74
N MET A 165 8.72 25.22 -11.91
CA MET A 165 9.12 25.16 -10.49
C MET A 165 10.54 24.63 -10.30
N PHE A 166 11.11 23.92 -11.29
CA PHE A 166 12.49 23.45 -11.21
C PHE A 166 13.47 24.58 -11.54
N VAL A 167 14.53 24.69 -10.75
CA VAL A 167 15.58 25.71 -10.92
C VAL A 167 16.20 25.67 -12.32
N ASN A 168 16.41 24.46 -12.85
CA ASN A 168 17.05 24.26 -14.15
C ASN A 168 16.05 24.20 -15.32
N GLY A 169 14.74 24.39 -15.07
CA GLY A 169 13.69 24.27 -16.09
C GLY A 169 13.59 22.90 -16.78
N THR A 170 14.29 21.88 -16.28
CA THR A 170 14.44 20.56 -16.90
C THR A 170 13.99 19.46 -15.94
N LEU A 171 13.35 18.43 -16.47
CA LEU A 171 12.84 17.30 -15.71
C LEU A 171 13.24 15.98 -16.36
N HIS A 172 13.80 15.06 -15.57
CA HIS A 172 14.18 13.75 -16.07
C HIS A 172 12.93 12.91 -16.43
N ILE A 173 12.94 12.31 -17.62
CA ILE A 173 11.77 11.59 -18.16
C ILE A 173 11.36 10.41 -17.25
N HIS A 174 12.32 9.78 -16.56
CA HIS A 174 11.98 8.71 -15.61
C HIS A 174 11.22 9.24 -14.39
N ALA A 175 11.55 10.43 -13.88
CA ALA A 175 10.80 11.05 -12.78
C ALA A 175 9.36 11.35 -13.22
N LEU A 176 9.18 11.87 -14.44
CA LEU A 176 7.86 12.10 -15.01
C LEU A 176 7.04 10.81 -15.16
N ARG A 177 7.69 9.70 -15.55
CA ARG A 177 7.06 8.38 -15.63
C ARG A 177 6.54 7.89 -14.28
N LEU A 178 7.28 8.14 -13.19
CA LEU A 178 6.86 7.77 -11.84
C LEU A 178 5.63 8.56 -11.38
N MET A 179 5.55 9.84 -11.77
CA MET A 179 4.45 10.74 -11.42
C MET A 179 3.30 10.78 -12.43
N ARG A 180 3.34 9.94 -13.49
CA ARG A 180 2.40 10.08 -14.62
C ARG A 180 0.94 10.01 -14.21
N ARG A 181 0.59 9.14 -13.26
CA ARG A 181 -0.79 8.99 -12.78
C ARG A 181 -1.29 10.23 -12.07
N GLU A 182 -0.43 10.85 -11.27
CA GLU A 182 -0.76 12.07 -10.51
C GLU A 182 -0.92 13.28 -11.43
N LEU A 183 -0.20 13.29 -12.55
CA LEU A 183 -0.27 14.36 -13.55
C LEU A 183 -1.41 14.16 -14.57
N GLY A 184 -2.02 12.97 -14.60
CA GLY A 184 -3.04 12.61 -15.60
C GLY A 184 -2.45 12.35 -16.99
N LEU A 185 -1.20 11.87 -17.06
CA LEU A 185 -0.54 11.57 -18.33
C LEU A 185 -0.89 10.16 -18.82
N PRO A 186 -1.09 9.96 -20.14
CA PRO A 186 -1.34 8.66 -20.74
C PRO A 186 -0.12 7.71 -20.59
N GLU A 187 -0.32 6.42 -20.83
CA GLU A 187 0.78 5.43 -20.78
C GLU A 187 1.89 5.77 -21.79
N ASP A 188 1.50 6.18 -22.99
CA ASP A 188 2.37 6.50 -24.12
C ASP A 188 2.68 8.01 -24.20
N PHE A 189 2.80 8.70 -23.06
CA PHE A 189 2.98 10.15 -23.01
C PHE A 189 4.24 10.65 -23.73
N ARG A 190 5.26 9.80 -23.90
CA ARG A 190 6.49 10.16 -24.62
C ARG A 190 6.21 10.46 -26.09
N ASP A 191 5.46 9.59 -26.75
CA ASP A 191 5.22 9.69 -28.19
C ASP A 191 3.98 10.52 -28.53
N SER A 192 3.01 10.55 -27.61
CA SER A 192 1.77 11.31 -27.78
C SER A 192 1.93 12.79 -27.40
N ILE A 193 2.50 13.08 -26.23
CA ILE A 193 2.57 14.44 -25.68
C ILE A 193 3.93 15.08 -25.96
N LEU A 194 5.04 14.46 -25.52
CA LEU A 194 6.36 15.11 -25.63
C LEU A 194 6.77 15.37 -27.08
N ARG A 195 6.45 14.44 -27.99
CA ARG A 195 6.68 14.62 -29.43
C ARG A 195 5.81 15.74 -30.05
N LYS A 196 4.62 15.97 -29.52
CA LYS A 196 3.65 16.95 -30.06
C LYS A 196 3.90 18.38 -29.54
N TYR A 197 4.47 18.51 -28.34
CA TYR A 197 4.67 19.80 -27.65
C TYR A 197 6.15 20.13 -27.39
N SER A 198 7.06 19.78 -28.31
CA SER A 198 8.51 20.00 -28.16
C SER A 198 8.99 21.44 -28.42
N GLY A 199 8.07 22.43 -28.43
CA GLY A 199 8.33 23.82 -28.82
C GLY A 199 8.04 24.84 -27.73
#